data_AF-A0A8S0T5N7-F1
#
_entry.id   AF-A0A8S0T5N7-F1
#
_cell.length_a   1.000
_cell.length_b   1.000
_cell.length_c   1.000
_cell.angle_alpha   90.00
_cell.angle_beta   90.00
_cell.angle_gamma   90.00
#
_symmetry.space_group_name_H-M   'P 1'
#
loop_
_entity.id
_entity.type
_entity.pdbx_description
1 polymer ?
#
loop_
_entity_poly.entity_id
_entity_poly.type
_entity_poly.pdbx_seq_one_letter_code
_entity_poly.pdbx_strand_id
1 'polypeptide(L)' 'MLRAKLDNDVKLFLILEAAYIGAVESGKITKDLALIIHGSKLGQDKYLITEEFTDTMAEELKDELSC' A
#
# COMPACT_ATOMS: atom_id res chain seq x y z
N MET A 1 -13.61 2.32 6.54
CA MET A 1 -14.20 3.53 7.18
C MET A 1 -15.42 3.25 8.07
N LEU A 2 -16.44 2.48 7.63
CA LEU A 2 -17.70 2.31 8.38
C LEU A 2 -17.52 1.64 9.76
N ARG A 3 -16.71 0.57 9.85
CA ARG A 3 -16.48 -0.15 11.11
C ARG A 3 -15.59 0.61 12.10
N ALA A 4 -14.50 1.20 11.61
CA ALA A 4 -13.60 2.05 12.42
C ALA A 4 -14.29 3.27 13.06
N LYS A 5 -15.23 3.91 12.34
CA LYS A 5 -16.07 4.99 12.91
C LYS A 5 -17.01 4.49 14.00
N LEU A 6 -17.52 3.27 13.89
CA LEU A 6 -18.41 2.66 14.89
C LEU A 6 -17.65 2.20 16.14
N ASP A 7 -16.41 1.74 15.96
CA ASP A 7 -15.58 1.21 17.05
C ASP A 7 -14.71 2.30 17.72
N ASN A 8 -14.85 3.56 17.29
CA ASN A 8 -14.05 4.72 17.73
C ASN A 8 -12.52 4.53 17.56
N ASP A 9 -12.11 3.52 16.80
CA ASP A 9 -10.73 3.18 16.49
C ASP A 9 -10.36 3.71 15.10
N VAL A 10 -10.41 5.03 15.00
CA VAL A 10 -10.03 5.75 13.78
C VAL A 10 -8.51 5.65 13.54
N LYS A 11 -7.73 5.41 14.60
CA LYS A 11 -6.28 5.38 14.56
C LYS A 11 -5.77 4.23 13.68
N LEU A 12 -6.29 3.01 13.85
CA LEU A 12 -5.90 1.88 13.01
C LEU A 12 -6.23 2.10 11.53
N PHE A 13 -7.36 2.75 11.24
CA PHE A 13 -7.76 3.06 9.86
C PHE A 13 -6.81 4.07 9.20
N LEU A 14 -6.44 5.13 9.93
CA LEU A 14 -5.51 6.15 9.43
C LEU A 14 -4.10 5.58 9.22
N ILE A 15 -3.65 4.70 10.10
CA ILE A 15 -2.35 4.02 9.97
C ILE A 15 -2.34 3.12 8.71
N LEU A 16 -3.42 2.37 8.47
CA LEU A 16 -3.53 1.53 7.27
C LEU A 16 -3.54 2.38 5.99
N GLU A 17 -4.27 3.50 5.99
CA GLU A 17 -4.30 4.42 4.85
C GLU A 17 -2.92 5.06 4.59
N ALA A 18 -2.20 5.45 5.65
CA ALA A 18 -0.85 5.97 5.56
C ALA A 18 0.13 4.94 4.98
N ALA A 19 0.08 3.68 5.45
CA ALA A 19 0.91 2.60 4.91
C ALA A 19 0.65 2.35 3.41
N TYR A 20 -0.61 2.43 2.98
CA TYR A 20 -0.98 2.29 1.56
C TYR A 20 -0.44 3.44 0.70
N ILE A 21 -0.52 4.67 1.21
CA ILE A 21 0.02 5.84 0.51
C ILE A 21 1.55 5.74 0.45
N GLY A 22 2.22 5.41 1.55
CA GLY A 22 3.68 5.27 1.61
C GLY A 22 4.23 4.18 0.68
N ALA A 23 3.55 3.03 0.59
CA ALA A 23 3.93 1.97 -0.36
C ALA A 23 3.84 2.46 -1.82
N VAL A 24 2.78 3.19 -2.17
CA VAL A 24 2.61 3.74 -3.52
C VAL A 24 3.63 4.84 -3.82
N GLU A 25 3.88 5.75 -2.87
CA GLU A 25 4.86 6.84 -3.01
C GLU A 25 6.31 6.33 -3.09
N SER A 26 6.63 5.21 -2.45
CA SER A 26 7.92 4.53 -2.56
C SER A 26 8.10 3.73 -3.86
N GLY A 27 7.09 3.73 -4.74
CA GLY A 27 7.11 3.04 -6.03
C GLY A 27 6.84 1.54 -5.94
N LYS A 28 6.42 1.04 -4.76
CA LYS A 28 5.98 -0.34 -4.56
C LYS A 28 4.51 -0.45 -4.98
N ILE A 29 4.29 -0.63 -6.28
CA ILE A 29 2.95 -0.58 -6.90
C ILE A 29 2.64 -1.85 -7.68
N THR A 30 1.35 -2.17 -7.82
CA THR A 30 0.89 -3.29 -8.67
C THR A 30 0.91 -2.91 -10.15
N LYS A 31 0.85 -3.91 -11.02
CA LYS A 31 0.93 -3.76 -12.49
C LYS A 31 -0.06 -2.74 -13.06
N ASP A 32 -1.26 -2.68 -12.51
CA ASP A 32 -2.36 -1.81 -12.94
C ASP A 32 -2.01 -0.34 -12.72
N LEU A 33 -1.50 -0.01 -11.53
CA LEU A 33 -1.00 1.33 -11.19
C LEU A 33 0.26 1.68 -11.99
N ALA A 34 1.17 0.72 -12.16
CA ALA A 34 2.38 0.92 -12.94
C ALA A 34 2.05 1.23 -14.41
N LEU A 35 1.01 0.60 -14.99
CA LEU A 35 0.56 0.84 -16.37
C LEU A 35 0.04 2.26 -16.55
N ILE A 36 -0.65 2.80 -15.55
CA ILE A 36 -1.14 4.18 -15.57
C ILE A 36 0.03 5.18 -15.53
N ILE A 37 1.07 4.90 -14.74
CA ILE A 37 2.20 5.80 -14.53
C ILE A 37 3.24 5.72 -15.65
N HIS A 38 3.58 4.51 -16.11
CA HIS A 38 4.69 4.25 -17.03
C HIS A 38 4.24 3.89 -18.46
N GLY A 39 2.96 3.67 -18.70
CA GLY A 39 2.43 3.26 -20.00
C GLY A 39 2.81 1.84 -20.41
N SER A 40 2.63 1.49 -21.68
CA SER A 40 2.74 0.12 -22.20
C SER A 40 4.15 -0.48 -22.25
N LYS A 41 5.20 0.31 -21.95
CA LYS A 41 6.59 -0.17 -21.87
C LYS A 41 6.97 -0.46 -20.42
N LEU A 42 6.40 -1.54 -19.89
CA LEU A 42 6.64 -1.98 -18.52
C LEU A 42 7.61 -3.15 -18.46
N GLY A 43 8.73 -2.95 -17.77
CA GLY A 43 9.60 -4.04 -17.32
C GLY A 43 9.03 -4.70 -16.06
N GLN A 44 9.37 -5.97 -15.86
CA GLN A 44 8.92 -6.74 -14.69
C GLN A 44 9.50 -6.21 -13.37
N ASP A 45 10.52 -5.33 -13.44
CA ASP A 45 11.17 -4.62 -12.35
C ASP A 45 10.39 -3.39 -11.83
N LYS A 46 9.31 -3.00 -12.51
CA LYS A 46 8.56 -1.77 -12.23
C LYS A 46 7.25 -1.98 -11.47
N TYR A 47 6.93 -3.23 -11.13
CA TYR A 47 5.72 -3.54 -10.37
C TYR A 47 5.92 -4.79 -9.53
N LEU A 48 5.16 -4.88 -8.45
CA LEU A 48 5.09 -6.05 -7.59
C LEU A 48 3.93 -6.95 -8.01
N ILE A 49 4.13 -8.27 -7.86
CA ILE A 49 3.02 -9.22 -7.93
C ILE A 49 2.19 -9.15 -6.63
N THR A 50 0.99 -9.70 -6.66
CA THR A 50 0.02 -9.58 -5.56
C THR A 50 0.58 -10.04 -4.21
N GLU A 51 1.34 -11.12 -4.18
CA GLU A 51 1.94 -11.64 -2.94
C GLU A 51 3.02 -10.68 -2.41
N GLU A 52 3.98 -10.30 -3.24
CA GLU A 52 5.05 -9.36 -2.88
C GLU A 52 4.50 -7.99 -2.42
N PHE A 53 3.46 -7.49 -3.09
CA PHE A 53 2.79 -6.26 -2.69
C PHE A 53 2.11 -6.42 -1.32
N THR A 54 1.47 -7.55 -1.06
CA THR A 54 0.81 -7.82 0.22
C THR A 54 1.84 -7.93 1.35
N ASP A 55 2.96 -8.60 1.12
CA ASP A 55 4.06 -8.72 2.09
C ASP A 55 4.67 -7.35 2.40
N THR A 56 4.93 -6.57 1.36
CA THR A 56 5.41 -5.18 1.49
C THR A 56 4.46 -4.35 2.35
N MET A 57 3.16 -4.42 2.07
CA MET A 57 2.13 -3.69 2.83
C MET A 57 2.10 -4.11 4.30
N ALA A 58 2.33 -5.40 4.58
CA ALA A 58 2.39 -5.91 5.94
C ALA A 58 3.65 -5.44 6.69
N GLU A 59 4.78 -5.27 6.00
CA GLU A 59 6.00 -4.67 6.55
C GLU A 59 5.80 -3.19 6.85
N GLU A 60 5.31 -2.40 5.88
CA GLU A 60 5.05 -0.96 6.06
C GLU A 60 4.05 -0.71 7.19
N LEU A 61 3.00 -1.53 7.29
CA LEU A 61 2.02 -1.45 8.36
C LEU A 61 2.62 -1.77 9.74
N LYS A 62 3.54 -2.74 9.83
CA LYS A 62 4.24 -3.06 11.08
C LYS A 62 5.15 -1.92 11.50
N ASP A 63 5.86 -1.32 10.56
CA ASP A 63 6.75 -0.19 10.84
C ASP A 63 5.94 1.00 11.38
N GLU A 64 4.82 1.34 10.74
CA GLU A 64 3.90 2.40 11.20
C GLU A 64 3.21 2.08 12.54
N LEU A 65 2.89 0.81 12.83
CA LEU A 65 2.34 0.38 14.13
C LEU A 65 3.38 0.33 15.25
N SER A 66 4.66 0.24 14.91
CA SER A 66 5.76 0.17 15.88
C SER A 66 6.25 1.54 16.36
N CYS A 67 5.81 2.62 15.70
CA CYS A 67 6.04 4.02 16.09
C CYS A 67 4.90 4.57 16.96
#